data_AF-U6MB88-F1
#
_entry.id   AF-U6MB88-F1
#
_cell.length_a   1.000
_cell.length_b   1.000
_cell.length_c   1.000
_cell.angle_alpha   90.00
_cell.angle_beta   90.00
_cell.angle_gamma   90.00
#
_symmetry.space_group_name_H-M   'P 1'
#
loop_
_entity.id
_entity.type
_entity.pdbx_description
1 polymer ?
#
loop_
_entity_poly.entity_id
_entity_poly.type
_entity_poly.pdbx_seq_one_letter_code
_entity_poly.pdbx_strand_id
1 'polypeptide(L)'
;EPIPELDLSKYTSFSVPSGSKAGDVKAWEKTVINCQQLLQHAATAHINLELMNAHAAASWQRHLTNLTQTKDRLVAATKRRTEEENSICKTRKVQQVEASGTLKQLEQTAQQYKNNNASIIEALGPLTAEVMELKAKCRIRGILPEYAEEDEFDLEAWQEAANTTS
;
A
#
# COMPACT_ATOMS: atom_id res chain seq x y z
N GLU A 1 0.46 -19.42 36.64
CA GLU A 1 0.78 -18.82 37.95
C GLU A 1 1.71 -17.63 37.74
N PRO A 2 1.64 -16.55 38.56
CA PRO A 2 2.57 -15.44 38.46
C PRO A 2 4.00 -15.91 38.79
N ILE A 3 5.00 -15.27 38.19
CA ILE A 3 6.41 -15.58 38.47
C ILE A 3 6.68 -15.25 39.96
N PRO A 4 7.26 -16.18 40.74
CA PRO A 4 7.56 -15.94 42.15
C PRO A 4 8.56 -14.79 42.32
N GLU A 5 8.40 -14.05 43.41
CA GLU A 5 9.22 -12.89 43.72
C GLU A 5 10.69 -13.28 43.94
N LEU A 6 11.61 -12.42 43.49
CA LEU A 6 13.03 -12.72 43.54
C LEU A 6 13.53 -12.71 44.99
N ASP A 7 14.00 -13.84 45.50
CA ASP A 7 14.56 -13.91 46.85
C ASP A 7 15.95 -13.26 46.91
N LEU A 8 16.00 -12.08 47.52
CA LEU A 8 17.23 -11.31 47.74
C LEU A 8 17.85 -11.54 49.13
N SER A 9 17.19 -12.33 49.99
CA SER A 9 17.60 -12.51 51.39
C SER A 9 19.04 -13.01 51.52
N LYS A 10 19.51 -13.81 50.56
CA LYS A 10 20.87 -14.35 50.50
C LYS A 10 21.95 -13.26 50.32
N TYR A 11 21.60 -12.11 49.75
CA TYR A 11 22.55 -11.04 49.42
C TYR A 11 22.42 -9.81 50.32
N THR A 12 21.32 -9.69 51.07
CA THR A 12 21.03 -8.52 51.91
C THR A 12 20.96 -8.85 53.40
N SER A 13 20.63 -10.10 53.77
CA SER A 13 20.47 -10.48 55.16
C SER A 13 21.76 -11.07 55.73
N PHE A 14 22.18 -10.50 56.85
CA PHE A 14 23.24 -11.02 57.69
C PHE A 14 22.68 -11.23 59.09
N SER A 15 22.81 -12.45 59.62
CA SER A 15 22.38 -12.79 60.98
C SER A 15 23.46 -13.57 61.69
N VAL A 16 23.74 -13.19 62.93
CA VAL A 16 24.67 -13.91 63.81
C VAL A 16 23.88 -14.98 64.59
N PRO A 17 24.42 -16.20 64.80
CA PRO A 17 23.79 -17.21 65.64
C PRO A 17 23.55 -16.66 67.06
N SER A 18 22.32 -16.78 67.56
CA SER A 18 21.91 -16.32 68.89
C SER A 18 21.07 -17.39 69.60
N GLY A 19 20.88 -17.23 70.93
CA GLY A 19 20.12 -18.20 71.74
C GLY A 19 20.75 -19.60 71.73
N SER A 20 19.93 -20.64 71.54
CA SER A 20 20.40 -22.04 71.48
C SER A 20 21.40 -22.33 70.36
N LYS A 21 21.39 -21.53 69.28
CA LYS A 21 22.32 -21.67 68.15
C LYS A 21 23.68 -21.02 68.39
N ALA A 22 23.83 -20.21 69.46
CA ALA A 22 25.10 -19.56 69.78
C ALA A 22 26.18 -20.57 70.25
N GLY A 23 25.77 -21.72 70.79
CA GLY A 23 26.68 -22.81 71.17
C GLY A 23 26.99 -23.81 70.03
N ASP A 24 26.36 -23.67 68.86
CA ASP A 24 26.54 -24.57 67.73
C ASP A 24 27.66 -24.07 66.81
N VAL A 25 28.79 -24.79 66.80
CA VAL A 25 29.96 -24.50 65.97
C VAL A 25 29.61 -24.47 64.47
N LYS A 26 28.72 -25.35 64.01
CA LYS A 26 28.34 -25.42 62.58
C LYS A 26 27.53 -24.19 62.15
N ALA A 27 26.71 -23.63 63.05
CA ALA A 27 25.98 -22.40 62.78
C ALA A 27 26.92 -21.20 62.62
N TRP A 28 28.01 -21.15 63.39
CA TRP A 28 29.06 -20.14 63.24
C TRP A 28 29.86 -20.30 61.95
N GLU A 29 30.26 -21.52 61.58
CA GLU A 29 30.94 -21.79 60.30
C GLU A 29 30.11 -21.31 59.10
N LYS A 30 28.80 -21.63 59.09
CA LYS A 30 27.89 -21.16 58.04
C LYS A 30 27.79 -19.64 57.98
N THR A 31 27.79 -18.97 59.13
CA THR A 31 27.73 -17.51 59.22
C THR A 31 29.01 -16.87 58.70
N VAL A 32 30.18 -17.44 59.02
CA VAL A 32 31.48 -16.98 58.51
C VAL A 32 31.55 -17.12 56.99
N ILE A 33 31.10 -18.24 56.43
CA ILE A 33 31.04 -18.43 54.98
C ILE A 33 30.13 -17.38 54.34
N ASN A 34 28.97 -17.09 54.94
CA ASN A 34 28.07 -16.04 54.44
C ASN A 34 28.73 -14.65 54.50
N CYS A 35 29.42 -14.31 55.60
CA CYS A 35 30.20 -13.07 55.69
C CYS A 35 31.23 -12.93 54.57
N GLN A 36 31.99 -14.00 54.31
CA GLN A 36 33.01 -14.01 53.26
C GLN A 36 32.39 -13.79 51.87
N GLN A 37 31.23 -14.41 51.61
CA GLN A 37 30.48 -14.20 50.37
C GLN A 37 30.00 -12.75 50.23
N LEU A 38 29.36 -12.21 51.28
CA LEU A 38 28.88 -10.83 51.28
C LEU A 38 30.02 -9.81 51.11
N LEU A 39 31.16 -10.04 51.76
CA LEU A 39 32.34 -9.20 51.61
C LEU A 39 32.87 -9.22 50.16
N GLN A 40 32.93 -10.39 49.54
CA GLN A 40 33.35 -10.53 48.15
C GLN A 40 32.39 -9.82 47.18
N HIS A 41 31.09 -9.91 47.42
CA HIS A 41 30.09 -9.17 46.67
C HIS A 41 30.26 -7.65 46.84
N ALA A 42 30.46 -7.17 48.06
CA ALA A 42 30.70 -5.75 48.34
C ALA A 42 31.98 -5.24 47.65
N ALA A 43 33.07 -6.00 47.69
CA ALA A 43 34.31 -5.67 47.00
C ALA A 43 34.11 -5.57 45.48
N THR A 44 33.38 -6.51 44.89
CA THR A 44 33.07 -6.51 43.45
C THR A 44 32.16 -5.34 43.08
N ALA A 45 31.14 -5.06 43.90
CA ALA A 45 30.25 -3.93 43.70
C ALA A 45 31.02 -2.59 43.76
N HIS A 46 31.98 -2.46 44.67
CA HIS A 46 32.83 -1.28 44.76
C HIS A 46 33.64 -1.06 43.48
N ILE A 47 34.30 -2.10 42.96
CA ILE A 47 35.05 -2.02 41.70
C ILE A 47 34.12 -1.64 40.54
N ASN A 48 32.92 -2.23 40.48
CA ASN A 48 31.94 -1.89 39.46
C ASN A 48 31.49 -0.43 39.54
N LEU A 49 31.32 0.11 40.76
CA LEU A 49 30.98 1.52 40.97
C LEU A 49 32.13 2.45 40.58
N GLU A 50 33.38 2.07 40.83
CA GLU A 50 34.55 2.83 40.37
C GLU A 50 34.63 2.87 38.84
N LEU A 51 34.43 1.73 38.18
CA LEU A 51 34.35 1.65 36.71
C LEU A 51 33.21 2.49 36.16
N MET A 52 32.04 2.43 36.79
CA MET A 52 30.88 3.23 36.42
C MET A 52 31.17 4.72 36.59
N ASN A 53 31.74 5.14 37.71
CA ASN A 53 32.07 6.53 37.97
C ASN A 53 33.11 7.07 36.95
N ALA A 54 34.06 6.23 36.55
CA ALA A 54 35.08 6.60 35.57
C ALA A 54 34.54 6.70 34.13
N HIS A 55 33.58 5.86 33.73
CA HIS A 55 33.25 5.66 32.32
C HIS A 55 31.77 5.85 31.94
N ALA A 56 30.84 5.83 32.89
CA ALA A 56 29.41 5.80 32.58
C ALA A 56 28.94 7.06 31.87
N ALA A 57 29.33 8.25 32.34
CA ALA A 57 28.90 9.52 31.74
C ALA A 57 29.32 9.62 30.26
N ALA A 58 30.61 9.36 29.97
CA ALA A 58 31.14 9.40 28.61
C ALA A 58 30.52 8.32 27.70
N SER A 59 30.32 7.11 28.23
CA SER A 59 29.71 6.00 27.48
C SER A 59 28.25 6.29 27.17
N TRP A 60 27.52 6.86 28.14
CA TRP A 60 26.13 7.25 27.97
C TRP A 60 25.96 8.39 26.97
N GLN A 61 26.82 9.40 27.03
CA GLN A 61 26.80 10.50 26.06
C GLN A 61 27.07 10.01 24.63
N ARG A 62 28.02 9.08 24.45
CA ARG A 62 28.27 8.45 23.14
C ARG A 62 27.05 7.66 22.67
N HIS A 63 26.44 6.87 23.57
CA HIS A 63 25.24 6.12 23.26
C HIS A 63 24.09 7.04 22.82
N LEU A 64 23.85 8.12 23.57
CA LEU A 64 22.82 9.10 23.24
C LEU A 64 23.08 9.76 21.88
N THR A 65 24.33 10.14 21.60
CA THR A 65 24.73 10.72 20.32
C THR A 65 24.43 9.76 19.16
N ASN A 66 24.78 8.48 19.31
CA ASN A 66 24.50 7.45 18.30
C ASN A 66 22.98 7.26 18.09
N LEU A 67 22.20 7.29 19.17
CA LEU A 67 20.74 7.22 19.09
C LEU A 67 20.16 8.42 18.35
N THR A 68 20.61 9.63 18.66
CA THR A 68 20.16 10.85 17.98
C THR A 68 20.49 10.81 16.49
N GLN A 69 21.72 10.45 16.12
CA GLN A 69 22.10 10.30 14.71
C GLN A 69 21.26 9.25 13.98
N THR A 70 20.96 8.12 14.65
CA THR A 70 20.12 7.07 14.08
C THR A 70 18.69 7.57 13.87
N LYS A 71 18.13 8.28 14.87
CA LYS A 71 16.82 8.92 14.76
C LYS A 71 16.78 9.88 13.57
N ASP A 72 17.76 10.76 13.43
CA ASP A 72 17.79 11.77 12.38
C ASP A 72 17.87 11.12 10.98
N ARG A 73 18.67 10.06 10.84
CA ARG A 73 18.74 9.27 9.60
C ARG A 73 17.40 8.64 9.25
N LEU A 74 16.70 8.06 10.24
CA LEU A 74 15.39 7.45 10.02
C LEU A 74 14.35 8.50 9.63
N VAL A 75 14.32 9.64 10.31
CA VAL A 75 13.42 10.76 9.97
C VAL A 75 13.66 11.26 8.55
N ALA A 76 14.92 11.44 8.15
CA ALA A 76 15.28 11.84 6.79
C ALA A 76 14.86 10.79 5.75
N ALA A 77 15.07 9.51 6.03
CA ALA A 77 14.65 8.41 5.15
C ALA A 77 13.12 8.37 4.99
N THR A 78 12.37 8.51 6.09
CA THR A 78 10.91 8.58 6.05
C THR A 78 10.42 9.75 5.22
N LYS A 79 10.98 10.96 5.44
CA LYS A 79 10.62 12.15 4.67
C LYS A 79 10.84 11.95 3.17
N ARG A 80 12.01 11.41 2.79
CA ARG A 80 12.32 11.10 1.39
C ARG A 80 11.31 10.12 0.77
N ARG A 81 10.94 9.06 1.50
CA ARG A 81 9.93 8.10 1.03
C ARG A 81 8.57 8.74 0.81
N THR A 82 8.14 9.61 1.72
CA THR A 82 6.89 10.36 1.57
C THR A 82 6.93 11.29 0.35
N GLU A 83 8.06 11.94 0.07
CA GLU A 83 8.23 12.78 -1.12
C GLU A 83 8.18 11.95 -2.43
N GLU A 84 8.84 10.79 -2.45
CA GLU A 84 8.80 9.84 -3.57
C GLU A 84 7.36 9.34 -3.83
N GLU A 85 6.64 8.94 -2.78
CA GLU A 85 5.24 8.52 -2.87
C GLU A 85 4.35 9.63 -3.43
N ASN A 86 4.47 10.85 -2.90
CA ASN A 86 3.71 12.00 -3.37
C ASN A 86 4.00 12.33 -4.85
N SER A 87 5.25 12.19 -5.28
CA SER A 87 5.63 12.36 -6.68
C SER A 87 4.92 11.36 -7.59
N ILE A 88 4.94 10.08 -7.20
CA ILE A 88 4.25 9.01 -7.95
C ILE A 88 2.74 9.27 -8.02
N CYS A 89 2.11 9.64 -6.90
CA CYS A 89 0.69 9.96 -6.85
C CYS A 89 0.33 11.14 -7.76
N LYS A 90 1.15 12.20 -7.79
CA LYS A 90 0.97 13.33 -8.71
C LYS A 90 1.04 12.89 -10.17
N THR A 91 2.07 12.12 -10.54
CA THR A 91 2.23 11.60 -11.91
C THR A 91 1.03 10.76 -12.35
N ARG A 92 0.59 9.82 -11.49
CA ARG A 92 -0.61 9.01 -11.77
C ARG A 92 -1.86 9.87 -11.93
N LYS A 93 -2.01 10.90 -11.09
CA LYS A 93 -3.17 11.78 -11.16
C LYS A 93 -3.24 12.55 -12.49
N VAL A 94 -2.09 13.06 -12.97
CA VAL A 94 -2.01 13.74 -14.27
C VAL A 94 -2.39 12.78 -15.40
N GLN A 95 -1.78 11.59 -15.44
CA GLN A 95 -2.08 10.57 -16.44
C GLN A 95 -3.57 10.18 -16.45
N GLN A 96 -4.18 10.04 -15.27
CA GLN A 96 -5.61 9.71 -15.16
C GLN A 96 -6.50 10.83 -15.71
N VAL A 97 -6.15 12.09 -15.45
CA VAL A 97 -6.91 13.24 -15.96
C VAL A 97 -6.79 13.33 -17.47
N GLU A 98 -5.59 13.15 -18.02
CA GLU A 98 -5.36 13.12 -19.48
C GLU A 98 -6.16 12.00 -20.15
N ALA A 99 -6.05 10.77 -19.63
CA ALA A 99 -6.79 9.63 -20.15
C ALA A 99 -8.31 9.84 -20.08
N SER A 100 -8.82 10.44 -19.00
CA SER A 100 -10.24 10.78 -18.88
C SER A 100 -10.68 11.82 -19.91
N GLY A 101 -9.81 12.78 -20.23
CA GLY A 101 -10.06 13.76 -21.30
C GLY A 101 -10.20 13.08 -22.67
N THR A 102 -9.25 12.21 -23.02
CA THR A 102 -9.28 11.44 -24.27
C THR A 102 -10.50 10.52 -24.36
N LEU A 103 -10.85 9.85 -23.26
CA LEU A 103 -12.03 8.97 -23.22
C LEU A 103 -13.31 9.75 -23.55
N LYS A 104 -13.50 10.93 -22.95
CA LYS A 104 -14.67 11.78 -23.22
C LYS A 104 -14.73 12.24 -24.68
N GLN A 105 -13.59 12.57 -25.28
CA GLN A 105 -13.53 12.95 -26.70
C GLN A 105 -13.92 11.77 -27.61
N LEU A 106 -13.42 10.58 -27.31
CA LEU A 106 -13.77 9.36 -28.03
C LEU A 106 -15.25 9.01 -27.89
N GLU A 107 -15.81 9.11 -26.68
CA GLU A 107 -17.24 8.89 -26.43
C GLU A 107 -18.10 9.88 -27.22
N GLN A 108 -17.74 11.17 -27.22
CA GLN A 108 -18.45 12.19 -27.99
C GLN A 108 -18.38 11.90 -29.50
N THR A 109 -17.20 11.52 -29.99
CA THR A 109 -16.99 11.20 -31.41
C THR A 109 -17.78 9.95 -31.82
N ALA A 110 -17.78 8.92 -30.98
CA ALA A 110 -18.56 7.71 -31.20
C ALA A 110 -20.07 8.01 -31.23
N GLN A 111 -20.56 8.86 -30.31
CA GLN A 111 -21.96 9.27 -30.33
C GLN A 111 -22.30 10.08 -31.58
N GLN A 112 -21.40 10.95 -32.03
CA GLN A 112 -21.58 11.69 -33.27
C GLN A 112 -21.66 10.75 -34.48
N TYR A 113 -20.81 9.74 -34.58
CA TYR A 113 -20.89 8.75 -35.66
C TYR A 113 -22.21 7.97 -35.62
N LYS A 114 -22.68 7.55 -34.44
CA LYS A 114 -23.99 6.90 -34.30
C LYS A 114 -25.12 7.79 -34.82
N ASN A 115 -25.14 9.06 -34.41
CA ASN A 115 -26.18 10.01 -34.84
C ASN A 115 -26.11 10.28 -36.35
N ASN A 116 -24.91 10.43 -36.90
CA ASN A 116 -24.70 10.64 -38.34
C ASN A 116 -25.17 9.42 -39.13
N ASN A 117 -24.82 8.20 -38.70
CA ASN A 117 -25.24 6.97 -39.35
C ASN A 117 -26.78 6.83 -39.31
N ALA A 118 -27.40 7.10 -38.17
CA ALA A 118 -28.86 7.10 -38.04
C ALA A 118 -29.52 8.10 -39.02
N SER A 119 -28.97 9.31 -39.12
CA SER A 119 -29.48 10.35 -40.04
C SER A 119 -29.33 9.95 -41.51
N ILE A 120 -28.22 9.28 -41.87
CA ILE A 120 -28.02 8.77 -43.23
C ILE A 120 -29.02 7.66 -43.55
N ILE A 121 -29.22 6.71 -42.63
CA ILE A 121 -30.20 5.61 -42.78
C ILE A 121 -31.61 6.19 -42.97
N GLU A 122 -31.99 7.18 -42.17
CA GLU A 122 -33.27 7.87 -42.30
C GLU A 122 -33.43 8.56 -43.67
N ALA A 123 -32.41 9.28 -44.13
CA ALA A 123 -32.43 9.96 -45.43
C ALA A 123 -32.44 8.99 -46.63
N LEU A 124 -31.85 7.81 -46.49
CA LEU A 124 -31.85 6.78 -47.53
C LEU A 124 -33.24 6.20 -47.77
N GLY A 125 -34.12 6.11 -46.77
CA GLY A 125 -35.45 5.52 -46.91
C GLY A 125 -36.33 6.17 -47.99
N PRO A 126 -36.53 7.50 -47.98
CA PRO A 126 -37.26 8.19 -49.04
C PRO A 126 -36.58 8.09 -50.41
N LEU A 127 -35.24 8.16 -50.45
CA LEU A 127 -34.48 8.11 -51.70
C LEU A 127 -34.57 6.74 -52.36
N THR A 128 -34.47 5.65 -51.58
CA THR A 128 -34.65 4.29 -52.10
C THR A 128 -36.07 4.06 -52.61
N ALA A 129 -37.08 4.58 -51.90
CA ALA A 129 -38.48 4.52 -52.36
C ALA A 129 -38.68 5.27 -53.69
N GLU A 130 -38.12 6.47 -53.84
CA GLU A 130 -38.17 7.24 -55.08
C GLU A 130 -37.48 6.51 -56.24
N VAL A 131 -36.29 5.94 -56.01
CA VAL A 131 -35.56 5.13 -57.00
C VAL A 131 -36.39 3.91 -57.41
N MET A 132 -37.01 3.20 -56.47
CA MET A 132 -37.89 2.06 -56.77
C MET A 132 -39.08 2.47 -57.64
N GLU A 133 -39.73 3.60 -57.33
CA GLU A 133 -40.85 4.11 -58.12
C GLU A 133 -40.42 4.50 -59.54
N LEU A 134 -39.28 5.18 -59.68
CA LEU A 134 -38.71 5.55 -60.98
C LEU A 134 -38.34 4.33 -61.81
N LYS A 135 -37.69 3.32 -61.20
CA LYS A 135 -37.39 2.04 -61.87
C LYS A 135 -38.66 1.34 -62.36
N ALA A 136 -39.71 1.30 -61.55
CA ALA A 136 -41.00 0.71 -61.95
C ALA A 136 -41.62 1.45 -63.15
N LYS A 137 -41.61 2.79 -63.15
CA LYS A 137 -42.09 3.60 -64.28
C LYS A 137 -41.28 3.35 -65.56
N CYS A 138 -39.95 3.27 -65.47
CA CYS A 138 -39.08 2.97 -66.61
C CYS A 138 -39.27 1.56 -67.16
N ARG A 139 -39.51 0.57 -66.29
CA ARG A 139 -39.79 -0.82 -66.69
C ARG A 139 -41.09 -0.93 -67.46
N ILE A 140 -42.17 -0.29 -66.99
CA ILE A 140 -43.47 -0.24 -67.69
C ILE A 140 -43.31 0.39 -69.09
N ARG A 141 -42.41 1.37 -69.23
CA ARG A 141 -42.13 2.05 -70.50
C ARG A 141 -41.13 1.33 -71.40
N GLY A 142 -40.54 0.21 -70.96
CA GLY A 142 -39.55 -0.56 -71.72
C GLY A 142 -38.21 0.16 -71.93
N ILE A 143 -37.88 1.12 -71.06
CA ILE A 143 -36.65 1.95 -71.17
C ILE A 143 -35.66 1.70 -70.02
N LEU A 144 -35.92 0.72 -69.16
CA LEU A 144 -35.02 0.39 -68.05
C LEU A 144 -33.78 -0.34 -68.60
N PRO A 145 -32.56 0.18 -68.37
CA PRO A 145 -31.34 -0.49 -68.81
C PRO A 145 -31.11 -1.82 -68.07
N GLU A 146 -30.58 -2.85 -68.74
CA GLU A 146 -30.34 -4.19 -68.16
C GLU A 146 -29.49 -4.15 -66.88
N TYR A 147 -28.47 -3.28 -66.83
CA TYR A 147 -27.60 -3.13 -65.66
C TYR A 147 -28.29 -2.53 -64.42
N ALA A 148 -29.48 -1.95 -64.59
CA ALA A 148 -30.25 -1.35 -63.49
C ALA A 148 -31.34 -2.29 -62.95
N GLU A 149 -31.48 -3.48 -63.52
CA GLU A 149 -32.40 -4.51 -63.04
C GLU A 149 -31.82 -5.30 -61.85
N GLU A 150 -30.49 -5.37 -61.75
CA GLU A 150 -29.76 -6.07 -60.70
C GLU A 150 -29.38 -5.12 -59.55
N ASP A 151 -30.33 -4.79 -58.68
CA ASP A 151 -29.98 -4.36 -57.33
C ASP A 151 -30.32 -5.52 -56.40
N GLU A 152 -29.33 -6.35 -56.06
CA GLU A 152 -29.44 -7.25 -54.92
C GLU A 152 -29.42 -6.37 -53.67
N PHE A 153 -30.59 -5.83 -53.30
CA PHE A 153 -30.75 -5.09 -52.06
C PHE A 153 -30.51 -6.08 -50.92
N ASP A 154 -29.31 -6.07 -50.37
CA ASP A 154 -28.91 -6.91 -49.25
C ASP A 154 -29.66 -6.45 -47.99
N LEU A 155 -30.88 -6.98 -47.86
CA LEU A 155 -31.82 -6.71 -46.78
C LEU A 155 -31.23 -7.14 -45.43
N GLU A 156 -30.37 -8.17 -45.42
CA GLU A 156 -29.67 -8.65 -44.21
C GLU A 156 -28.64 -7.62 -43.75
N ALA A 157 -27.78 -7.13 -44.66
CA ALA A 157 -26.81 -6.07 -44.33
C ALA A 157 -27.49 -4.78 -43.86
N TRP A 158 -28.66 -4.44 -44.43
CA TRP A 158 -29.43 -3.27 -44.03
C TRP A 158 -30.08 -3.42 -42.64
N GLN A 159 -30.62 -4.61 -42.33
CA GLN A 159 -31.19 -4.92 -41.02
C GLN A 159 -30.12 -4.98 -39.93
N GLU A 160 -28.93 -5.50 -40.25
CA GLU A 160 -27.79 -5.53 -39.32
C GLU A 160 -27.27 -4.12 -38.99
N ALA A 161 -27.18 -3.24 -40.01
CA ALA A 161 -26.83 -1.83 -39.83
C ALA A 161 -27.88 -1.05 -39.02
N ALA A 162 -29.17 -1.33 -39.21
CA ALA A 162 -30.24 -0.71 -38.44
C ALA A 162 -30.23 -1.16 -36.96
N ASN A 163 -29.97 -2.45 -36.70
CA ASN A 163 -29.98 -3.02 -35.35
C ASN A 163 -28.76 -2.65 -34.49
N THR A 164 -27.62 -2.33 -35.10
CA THR A 164 -26.40 -1.86 -34.38
C THR A 164 -26.49 -0.41 -33.90
N THR A 165 -27.56 0.32 -34.27
CA THR A 165 -27.74 1.74 -33.96
C THR A 165 -28.65 1.98 -32.73
N SER A 166 -29.32 0.95 -32.19
CA SER A 166 -30.08 0.98 -30.92
C SER A 166 -29.20 0.68 -29.70
#